data_AF-A0A4U9Y3E0-F1
#
_entry.id   AF-A0A4U9Y3E0-F1
#
_cell.length_a   1.000
_cell.length_b   1.000
_cell.length_c   1.000
_cell.angle_alpha   90.00
_cell.angle_beta   90.00
_cell.angle_gamma   90.00
#
_symmetry.space_group_name_H-M   'P 1'
#
loop_
_entity.id
_entity.type
_entity.pdbx_description
1 polymer ?
#
loop_
_entity_poly.entity_id
_entity_poly.type
_entity_poly.pdbx_seq_one_letter_code
_entity_poly.pdbx_strand_id
1 'polypeptide(L)'
;MQELQVKVTQAQVEIIDREKFEQNINEVVAKYENYTVTAGTIKEDKQVLADLRKLKKQISDERIKIKRELSQSADEFDDYIKTTGKPLDDTIDKIAADVKEFEDHQKAVRLDTVKSYLANKASEYMLDPRLFDEKALEYIKAGDFMADGMTLKKATMKSLDDMVTFEYQKQQEFEKAKATISGQCAEYGMTDQPYIRMLRDLTVLEVLEQIKSDYAFEKQKQEIEQARLERERQLAAQQAKEQEQAQKSTETPNFDPETGEILEGGELSQNNQDALGGAENGSKRYTQKMILEVYFEDTADKDRFKAGLSQLGFEHKQNYQVSGYQRIEPLTQEQLNEQCGW
;
A
#
# COMPACT_ATOMS: atom_id res chain seq x y z
N MET A 1 -41.38 -31.84 12.06
CA MET A 1 -41.38 -32.20 10.63
C MET A 1 -41.37 -33.71 10.54
N GLN A 2 -42.06 -34.30 9.56
CA GLN A 2 -42.09 -35.75 9.39
C GLN A 2 -40.88 -36.16 8.52
N GLU A 3 -40.12 -37.13 8.99
CA GLU A 3 -38.93 -37.62 8.28
C GLU A 3 -39.32 -38.62 7.19
N LEU A 4 -38.54 -38.66 6.10
CA LEU A 4 -38.72 -39.62 5.02
C LEU A 4 -38.41 -41.04 5.53
N GLN A 5 -39.38 -41.94 5.47
CA GLN A 5 -39.20 -43.35 5.80
C GLN A 5 -39.32 -44.20 4.52
N VAL A 6 -38.29 -44.99 4.21
CA VAL A 6 -38.22 -45.80 2.99
C VAL A 6 -37.91 -47.25 3.35
N LYS A 7 -38.67 -48.19 2.79
CA LYS A 7 -38.41 -49.63 2.89
C LYS A 7 -37.80 -50.12 1.59
N VAL A 8 -36.63 -50.76 1.68
CA VAL A 8 -35.92 -51.31 0.52
C VAL A 8 -36.02 -52.84 0.53
N THR A 9 -36.39 -53.43 -0.60
CA THR A 9 -36.36 -54.88 -0.84
C THR A 9 -35.34 -55.20 -1.93
N GLN A 10 -34.41 -56.12 -1.68
CA GLN A 10 -33.41 -56.51 -2.67
C GLN A 10 -34.03 -57.33 -3.80
N ALA A 11 -33.70 -56.98 -5.04
CA ALA A 11 -34.04 -57.77 -6.22
C ALA A 11 -33.09 -58.99 -6.32
N GLN A 12 -33.66 -60.17 -6.61
CA GLN A 12 -32.90 -61.40 -6.86
C GLN A 12 -32.83 -61.66 -8.37
N VAL A 13 -31.64 -62.03 -8.86
CA VAL A 13 -31.40 -62.32 -10.28
C VAL A 13 -30.81 -63.72 -10.39
N GLU A 14 -31.44 -64.58 -11.18
CA GLU A 14 -30.98 -65.93 -11.46
C GLU A 14 -30.83 -66.14 -12.97
N ILE A 15 -29.72 -66.78 -13.38
CA ILE A 15 -29.53 -67.22 -14.76
C ILE A 15 -30.16 -68.61 -14.87
N ILE A 16 -31.26 -68.71 -15.60
CA ILE A 16 -31.95 -69.98 -15.87
C ILE A 16 -30.98 -70.93 -16.58
N ASP A 17 -30.87 -72.16 -16.10
CA ASP A 17 -29.99 -73.20 -16.65
C ASP A 17 -28.53 -72.74 -16.82
N ARG A 18 -28.01 -72.01 -15.83
CA ARG A 18 -26.65 -71.44 -15.84
C ARG A 18 -25.58 -72.43 -16.31
N GLU A 19 -25.59 -73.66 -15.78
CA GLU A 19 -24.62 -74.69 -16.15
C GLU A 19 -24.70 -75.04 -17.64
N LYS A 20 -25.91 -75.14 -18.19
CA LYS A 20 -26.13 -75.42 -19.61
C LYS A 20 -25.73 -74.23 -20.49
N PHE A 21 -25.98 -73.01 -20.03
CA PHE A 21 -25.52 -71.80 -20.72
C PHE A 21 -23.99 -71.74 -20.77
N GLU A 22 -23.31 -71.97 -19.63
CA GLU A 22 -21.85 -72.01 -19.55
C GLU A 22 -21.26 -73.13 -20.41
N GLN A 23 -21.86 -74.32 -20.39
CA GLN A 23 -21.48 -75.44 -21.27
C GLN A 23 -21.59 -75.06 -22.75
N ASN A 24 -22.71 -74.50 -23.19
CA ASN A 24 -22.90 -74.09 -24.59
C ASN A 24 -21.86 -73.06 -25.04
N ILE A 25 -21.50 -72.10 -24.18
CA ILE A 25 -20.45 -71.12 -24.48
C ILE A 25 -19.09 -71.81 -24.62
N ASN A 26 -18.75 -72.70 -23.68
CA ASN A 26 -17.49 -73.43 -23.70
C ASN A 26 -17.37 -74.34 -24.93
N GLU A 27 -18.44 -75.00 -25.35
CA GLU A 27 -18.47 -75.80 -26.58
C GLU A 27 -18.24 -74.95 -27.83
N VAL A 28 -18.88 -73.78 -27.92
CA VAL A 28 -18.67 -72.84 -29.03
C VAL A 28 -17.22 -72.34 -29.04
N VAL A 29 -16.64 -72.02 -27.89
CA VAL A 29 -15.24 -71.60 -27.78
C VAL A 29 -14.30 -72.73 -28.22
N ALA A 30 -14.45 -73.94 -27.65
CA ALA A 30 -13.61 -75.09 -27.96
C ALA A 30 -13.66 -75.49 -29.45
N LYS A 31 -14.85 -75.38 -30.08
CA LYS A 31 -15.03 -75.66 -31.51
C LYS A 31 -14.20 -74.74 -32.41
N TYR A 32 -13.98 -73.50 -32.01
CA TYR A 32 -13.32 -72.48 -32.83
C TYR A 32 -11.95 -72.03 -32.31
N GLU A 33 -11.50 -72.54 -31.15
CA GLU A 33 -10.24 -72.13 -30.48
C GLU A 33 -9.00 -72.28 -31.37
N ASN A 34 -8.93 -73.37 -32.14
CA ASN A 34 -7.82 -73.67 -33.07
C ASN A 34 -8.26 -73.63 -34.54
N TYR A 35 -9.42 -73.03 -34.84
CA TYR A 35 -9.96 -72.98 -36.20
C TYR A 35 -9.21 -71.94 -37.05
N THR A 36 -8.72 -72.35 -38.23
CA THR A 36 -8.04 -71.45 -39.17
C THR A 36 -8.88 -71.29 -40.44
N VAL A 37 -9.23 -70.04 -40.74
CA VAL A 37 -9.95 -69.65 -41.95
C VAL A 37 -9.07 -69.89 -43.19
N THR A 38 -9.61 -70.53 -44.22
CA THR A 38 -8.90 -70.77 -45.49
C THR A 38 -9.60 -70.07 -46.67
N ALA A 39 -8.90 -69.94 -47.80
CA ALA A 39 -9.49 -69.33 -48.99
C ALA A 39 -10.73 -70.09 -49.52
N GLY A 40 -10.80 -71.41 -49.28
CA GLY A 40 -11.94 -72.25 -49.70
C GLY A 40 -13.16 -72.18 -48.78
N THR A 41 -13.00 -71.74 -47.53
CA THR A 41 -14.08 -71.68 -46.50
C THR A 41 -14.53 -70.26 -46.18
N ILE A 42 -13.90 -69.26 -46.80
CA ILE A 42 -14.09 -67.83 -46.47
C ILE A 42 -15.54 -67.34 -46.56
N LYS A 43 -16.36 -67.95 -47.42
CA LYS A 43 -17.76 -67.58 -47.59
C LYS A 43 -18.58 -68.04 -46.39
N GLU A 44 -18.39 -69.29 -45.96
CA GLU A 44 -19.03 -69.91 -44.81
C GLU A 44 -18.50 -69.29 -43.50
N ASP A 45 -17.21 -68.99 -43.42
CA ASP A 45 -16.56 -68.39 -42.25
C ASP A 45 -17.09 -66.99 -41.93
N LYS A 46 -17.42 -66.21 -42.96
CA LYS A 46 -18.09 -64.91 -42.78
C LYS A 46 -19.47 -65.07 -42.12
N GLN A 47 -20.20 -66.12 -42.48
CA GLN A 47 -21.50 -66.42 -41.87
C GLN A 47 -21.33 -66.84 -40.41
N VAL A 48 -20.39 -67.74 -40.12
CA VAL A 48 -20.05 -68.17 -38.75
C VAL A 48 -19.65 -66.97 -37.88
N LEU A 49 -18.80 -66.07 -38.38
CA LEU A 49 -18.41 -64.85 -37.65
C LEU A 49 -19.61 -63.94 -37.36
N ALA A 50 -20.54 -63.81 -38.30
CA ALA A 50 -21.76 -63.03 -38.11
C ALA A 50 -22.63 -63.65 -37.00
N ASP A 51 -22.77 -64.98 -36.98
CA ASP A 51 -23.55 -65.70 -35.98
C ASP A 51 -22.92 -65.61 -34.58
N LEU A 52 -21.58 -65.74 -34.46
CA LEU A 52 -20.87 -65.54 -33.19
C LEU A 52 -21.00 -64.11 -32.66
N ARG A 53 -20.91 -63.10 -33.52
CA ARG A 53 -21.14 -61.69 -33.15
C ARG A 53 -22.57 -61.46 -32.70
N LYS A 54 -23.55 -62.10 -33.36
CA LYS A 54 -24.97 -62.03 -33.00
C LYS A 54 -25.21 -62.64 -31.61
N LEU A 55 -24.62 -63.79 -31.32
CA LEU A 55 -24.68 -64.43 -30.00
C LEU A 55 -24.08 -63.52 -28.90
N LYS A 56 -22.87 -62.99 -29.10
CA LYS A 56 -22.24 -62.04 -28.17
C LYS A 56 -23.11 -60.81 -27.93
N LYS A 57 -23.71 -60.28 -29.00
CA LYS A 57 -24.61 -59.13 -28.91
C LYS A 57 -25.85 -59.45 -28.08
N GLN A 58 -26.52 -60.58 -28.32
CA GLN A 58 -27.69 -61.00 -27.55
C GLN A 58 -27.41 -61.11 -26.04
N ILE A 59 -26.27 -61.71 -25.67
CA ILE A 59 -25.84 -61.80 -24.26
C ILE A 59 -25.67 -60.41 -23.64
N SER A 60 -25.03 -59.49 -24.38
CA SER A 60 -24.83 -58.12 -23.93
C SER A 60 -26.15 -57.34 -23.83
N ASP A 61 -27.06 -57.51 -24.78
CA ASP A 61 -28.36 -56.84 -24.81
C ASP A 61 -29.23 -57.30 -23.63
N GLU A 62 -29.29 -58.61 -23.34
CA GLU A 62 -30.04 -59.12 -22.18
C GLU A 62 -29.42 -58.65 -20.86
N ARG A 63 -28.08 -58.64 -20.74
CA ARG A 63 -27.38 -58.05 -19.57
C ARG A 63 -27.78 -56.60 -19.34
N ILE A 64 -27.81 -55.79 -20.40
CA ILE A 64 -28.17 -54.36 -20.32
C ILE A 64 -29.64 -54.21 -19.93
N LYS A 65 -30.53 -55.02 -20.51
CA LYS A 65 -31.96 -55.02 -20.22
C LYS A 65 -32.23 -55.34 -18.74
N ILE A 66 -31.68 -56.44 -18.23
CA ILE A 66 -31.83 -56.83 -16.82
C ILE A 66 -31.21 -55.78 -15.89
N LYS A 67 -30.04 -55.21 -16.23
CA LYS A 67 -29.45 -54.11 -15.45
C LYS A 67 -30.38 -52.90 -15.35
N ARG A 68 -31.03 -52.50 -16.45
CA ARG A 68 -31.98 -51.38 -16.47
C ARG A 68 -33.22 -51.68 -15.65
N GLU A 69 -33.78 -52.88 -15.77
CA GLU A 69 -34.97 -53.30 -15.01
C GLU A 69 -34.69 -53.29 -13.50
N LEU A 70 -33.50 -53.73 -13.09
CA LEU A 70 -33.08 -53.69 -11.68
C LEU A 70 -32.80 -52.27 -11.17
N SER A 71 -32.29 -51.36 -12.02
CA SER A 71 -32.04 -49.96 -11.62
C SER A 71 -33.29 -49.09 -11.66
N GLN A 72 -34.29 -49.45 -12.46
CA GLN A 72 -35.47 -48.63 -12.72
C GLN A 72 -36.17 -48.17 -11.44
N SER A 73 -36.39 -49.06 -10.47
CA SER A 73 -37.05 -48.67 -9.22
C SER A 73 -36.24 -47.70 -8.36
N ALA A 74 -34.91 -47.78 -8.43
CA ALA A 74 -34.01 -46.83 -7.75
C ALA A 74 -33.98 -45.49 -8.47
N ASP A 75 -33.91 -45.51 -9.81
CA ASP A 75 -33.93 -44.31 -10.66
C ASP A 75 -35.26 -43.55 -10.49
N GLU A 76 -36.39 -44.26 -10.51
CA GLU A 76 -37.73 -43.69 -10.28
C GLU A 76 -37.89 -43.10 -8.87
N PHE A 77 -37.34 -43.76 -7.84
CA PHE A 77 -37.34 -43.23 -6.48
C PHE A 77 -36.51 -41.93 -6.36
N ASP A 78 -35.30 -41.91 -6.93
CA ASP A 78 -34.43 -40.73 -6.94
C ASP A 78 -35.10 -39.56 -7.68
N ASP A 79 -35.66 -39.82 -8.86
CA ASP A 79 -36.40 -38.83 -9.64
C ASP A 79 -37.63 -38.32 -8.88
N TYR A 80 -38.37 -39.20 -8.19
CA TYR A 80 -39.51 -38.81 -7.36
C TYR A 80 -39.08 -37.91 -6.20
N ILE A 81 -38.02 -38.26 -5.47
CA ILE A 81 -37.53 -37.45 -4.35
C ILE A 81 -37.01 -36.10 -4.84
N LYS A 82 -36.24 -36.06 -5.93
CA LYS A 82 -35.77 -34.80 -6.54
C LYS A 82 -36.94 -33.92 -6.98
N THR A 83 -37.92 -34.50 -7.68
CA THR A 83 -39.07 -33.75 -8.20
C THR A 83 -39.97 -33.25 -7.07
N THR A 84 -40.22 -34.09 -6.06
CA THR A 84 -41.09 -33.76 -4.92
C THR A 84 -40.39 -32.82 -3.92
N GLY A 85 -39.08 -32.91 -3.79
CA GLY A 85 -38.25 -32.05 -2.95
C GLY A 85 -38.00 -30.67 -3.57
N LYS A 86 -38.02 -30.55 -4.90
CA LYS A 86 -37.74 -29.28 -5.59
C LYS A 86 -38.58 -28.09 -5.11
N PRO A 87 -39.92 -28.18 -4.92
CA PRO A 87 -40.69 -27.06 -4.39
C PRO A 87 -40.26 -26.62 -2.98
N LEU A 88 -39.75 -27.54 -2.16
CA LEU A 88 -39.19 -27.22 -0.85
C LEU A 88 -37.85 -26.49 -1.00
N ASP A 89 -36.96 -26.97 -1.88
CA ASP A 89 -35.69 -26.30 -2.19
C ASP A 89 -35.93 -24.87 -2.71
N ASP A 90 -36.83 -24.71 -3.69
CA ASP A 90 -37.23 -23.42 -4.24
C ASP A 90 -37.78 -22.47 -3.13
N THR A 91 -38.49 -23.03 -2.14
CA THR A 91 -39.01 -22.27 -0.99
C THR A 91 -37.89 -21.87 -0.03
N ILE A 92 -36.95 -22.77 0.25
CA ILE A 92 -35.78 -22.50 1.09
C ILE A 92 -34.93 -21.40 0.46
N ASP A 93 -34.64 -21.50 -0.83
CA ASP A 93 -33.84 -20.52 -1.57
C ASP A 93 -34.50 -19.15 -1.57
N LYS A 94 -35.83 -19.10 -1.78
CA LYS A 94 -36.60 -17.86 -1.70
C LYS A 94 -36.51 -17.25 -0.30
N ILE A 95 -36.75 -18.03 0.76
CA ILE A 95 -36.69 -17.53 2.14
C ILE A 95 -35.27 -17.05 2.47
N ALA A 96 -34.24 -17.78 2.04
CA ALA A 96 -32.85 -17.38 2.25
C ALA A 96 -32.53 -16.04 1.56
N ALA A 97 -33.02 -15.84 0.33
CA ALA A 97 -32.89 -14.57 -0.38
C ALA A 97 -33.63 -13.44 0.33
N ASP A 98 -34.90 -13.67 0.71
CA ASP A 98 -35.73 -12.69 1.42
C ASP A 98 -35.11 -12.29 2.78
N VAL A 99 -34.58 -13.26 3.54
CA VAL A 99 -33.88 -13.01 4.82
C VAL A 99 -32.62 -12.17 4.60
N LYS A 100 -31.81 -12.52 3.60
CA LYS A 100 -30.59 -11.78 3.29
C LYS A 100 -30.89 -10.34 2.87
N GLU A 101 -31.87 -10.15 1.98
CA GLU A 101 -32.30 -8.82 1.54
C GLU A 101 -32.81 -7.97 2.72
N PHE A 102 -33.59 -8.58 3.60
CA PHE A 102 -34.07 -7.91 4.81
C PHE A 102 -32.94 -7.51 5.75
N GLU A 103 -31.97 -8.39 5.99
CA GLU A 103 -30.79 -8.09 6.83
C GLU A 103 -29.93 -6.96 6.23
N ASP A 104 -29.70 -6.98 4.92
CA ASP A 104 -28.92 -5.95 4.23
C ASP A 104 -29.67 -4.61 4.24
N HIS A 105 -30.99 -4.62 4.06
CA HIS A 105 -31.82 -3.44 4.23
C HIS A 105 -31.75 -2.89 5.65
N GLN A 106 -31.84 -3.75 6.69
CA GLN A 106 -31.70 -3.33 8.08
C GLN A 106 -30.33 -2.67 8.34
N LYS A 107 -29.23 -3.23 7.82
CA LYS A 107 -27.90 -2.62 7.95
C LYS A 107 -27.84 -1.25 7.27
N ALA A 108 -28.43 -1.13 6.08
CA ALA A 108 -28.47 0.13 5.35
C ALA A 108 -29.26 1.22 6.11
N VAL A 109 -30.43 0.87 6.65
CA VAL A 109 -31.23 1.81 7.46
C VAL A 109 -30.50 2.20 8.75
N ARG A 110 -29.87 1.24 9.45
CA ARG A 110 -29.06 1.54 10.63
C ARG A 110 -27.91 2.49 10.32
N LEU A 111 -27.21 2.25 9.22
CA LEU A 111 -26.13 3.13 8.76
C LEU A 111 -26.66 4.54 8.46
N ASP A 112 -27.79 4.65 7.77
CA ASP A 112 -28.43 5.93 7.46
C ASP A 112 -28.83 6.69 8.73
N THR A 113 -29.39 5.99 9.72
CA THR A 113 -29.72 6.58 11.03
C THR A 113 -28.47 7.11 11.75
N VAL A 114 -27.38 6.34 11.78
CA VAL A 114 -26.10 6.78 12.39
C VAL A 114 -25.53 7.99 11.65
N LYS A 115 -25.49 7.94 10.31
CA LYS A 115 -24.99 9.05 9.49
C LYS A 115 -25.85 10.31 9.65
N SER A 116 -27.16 10.17 9.68
CA SER A 116 -28.08 11.28 9.90
C SER A 116 -27.87 11.92 11.29
N TYR A 117 -27.69 11.09 12.32
CA TYR A 117 -27.37 11.58 13.67
C TYR A 117 -26.04 12.33 13.71
N LEU A 118 -24.98 11.74 13.14
CA LEU A 118 -23.66 12.37 13.04
C LEU A 118 -23.69 13.66 12.22
N ALA A 119 -24.42 13.70 11.09
CA ALA A 119 -24.55 14.90 10.26
C ALA A 119 -25.22 16.05 11.01
N ASN A 120 -26.31 15.75 11.74
CA ASN A 120 -26.97 16.74 12.59
C ASN A 120 -26.00 17.27 13.65
N LYS A 121 -25.29 16.37 14.34
CA LYS A 121 -24.36 16.77 15.40
C LYS A 121 -23.15 17.54 14.87
N ALA A 122 -22.58 17.10 13.75
CA ALA A 122 -21.46 17.75 13.07
C ALA A 122 -21.81 19.17 12.60
N SER A 123 -23.07 19.38 12.17
CA SER A 123 -23.54 20.70 11.74
C SER A 123 -23.51 21.76 12.86
N GLU A 124 -23.69 21.35 14.13
CA GLU A 124 -23.58 22.25 15.29
C GLU A 124 -22.18 22.86 15.40
N TYR A 125 -21.16 22.15 14.90
CA TYR A 125 -19.76 22.55 14.93
C TYR A 125 -19.21 22.95 13.55
N MET A 126 -20.08 23.03 12.52
CA MET A 126 -19.69 23.26 11.12
C MET A 126 -18.66 22.27 10.57
N LEU A 127 -18.67 21.04 11.08
CA LEU A 127 -17.81 19.95 10.59
C LEU A 127 -18.43 19.27 9.37
N ASP A 128 -17.58 18.84 8.42
CA ASP A 128 -18.02 17.98 7.31
C ASP A 128 -18.44 16.60 7.85
N PRO A 129 -19.72 16.18 7.70
CA PRO A 129 -20.18 14.87 8.17
C PRO A 129 -19.40 13.69 7.59
N ARG A 130 -18.79 13.85 6.41
CA ARG A 130 -18.01 12.78 5.76
C ARG A 130 -16.77 12.37 6.54
N LEU A 131 -16.27 13.23 7.43
CA LEU A 131 -15.17 12.89 8.35
C LEU A 131 -15.47 11.67 9.21
N PHE A 132 -16.75 11.35 9.43
CA PHE A 132 -17.20 10.28 10.29
C PHE A 132 -17.68 9.04 9.53
N ASP A 133 -17.62 9.02 8.18
CA ASP A 133 -18.19 7.94 7.37
C ASP A 133 -17.63 6.55 7.70
N GLU A 134 -16.31 6.46 7.87
CA GLU A 134 -15.64 5.20 8.23
C GLU A 134 -16.02 4.76 9.65
N LYS A 135 -16.07 5.72 10.58
CA LYS A 135 -16.41 5.47 11.99
C LYS A 135 -17.87 5.10 12.19
N ALA A 136 -18.78 5.62 11.36
CA ALA A 136 -20.20 5.28 11.39
C ALA A 136 -20.44 3.77 11.24
N LEU A 137 -19.59 3.07 10.47
CA LEU A 137 -19.69 1.61 10.27
C LEU A 137 -19.46 0.81 11.56
N GLU A 138 -18.81 1.38 12.57
CA GLU A 138 -18.56 0.71 13.84
C GLU A 138 -19.82 0.64 14.74
N TYR A 139 -20.84 1.48 14.45
CA TYR A 139 -22.04 1.68 15.27
C TYR A 139 -23.35 1.17 14.63
N ILE A 140 -23.27 0.23 13.69
CA ILE A 140 -24.44 -0.35 13.00
C ILE A 140 -24.90 -1.70 13.58
N LYS A 141 -24.32 -2.13 14.71
CA LYS A 141 -24.63 -3.43 15.31
C LYS A 141 -26.00 -3.36 15.98
N ALA A 142 -26.73 -4.47 16.04
CA ALA A 142 -28.02 -4.51 16.74
C ALA A 142 -27.93 -4.03 18.21
N GLY A 143 -26.76 -4.21 18.85
CA GLY A 143 -26.48 -3.73 20.20
C GLY A 143 -26.48 -2.21 20.35
N ASP A 144 -26.30 -1.44 19.27
CA ASP A 144 -26.27 0.02 19.26
C ASP A 144 -27.67 0.66 19.19
N PHE A 145 -28.67 -0.16 18.85
CA PHE A 145 -30.05 0.26 18.66
C PHE A 145 -30.95 -0.30 19.76
N MET A 146 -32.07 0.39 19.97
CA MET A 146 -33.16 -0.06 20.82
C MET A 146 -33.81 -1.33 20.25
N ALA A 147 -34.76 -1.92 21.00
CA ALA A 147 -35.45 -3.14 20.57
C ALA A 147 -36.24 -2.98 19.26
N ASP A 148 -36.55 -1.74 18.84
CA ASP A 148 -37.15 -1.43 17.55
C ASP A 148 -36.18 -1.56 16.36
N GLY A 149 -34.87 -1.73 16.64
CA GLY A 149 -33.82 -1.92 15.65
C GLY A 149 -33.45 -0.67 14.84
N MET A 150 -34.09 0.47 15.10
CA MET A 150 -33.97 1.71 14.31
C MET A 150 -33.62 2.95 15.14
N THR A 151 -33.97 2.97 16.43
CA THR A 151 -33.64 4.09 17.31
C THR A 151 -32.30 3.85 18.00
N LEU A 152 -31.38 4.81 17.97
CA LEU A 152 -30.08 4.68 18.66
C LEU A 152 -30.27 4.63 20.18
N LYS A 153 -29.45 3.84 20.87
CA LYS A 153 -29.37 3.86 22.33
C LYS A 153 -28.68 5.13 22.82
N LYS A 154 -29.04 5.57 24.04
CA LYS A 154 -28.40 6.72 24.70
C LYS A 154 -26.87 6.58 24.84
N ALA A 155 -26.39 5.36 25.13
CA ALA A 155 -24.95 5.09 25.23
C ALA A 155 -24.25 5.29 23.88
N THR A 156 -24.85 4.79 22.79
CA THR A 156 -24.33 4.98 21.43
C THR A 156 -24.38 6.44 21.01
N MET A 157 -25.50 7.13 21.24
CA MET A 157 -25.63 8.58 21.01
C MET A 157 -24.51 9.36 21.71
N LYS A 158 -24.28 9.08 23.01
CA LYS A 158 -23.19 9.70 23.77
C LYS A 158 -21.81 9.45 23.14
N SER A 159 -21.55 8.22 22.69
CA SER A 159 -20.28 7.91 22.03
C SER A 159 -20.11 8.65 20.71
N LEU A 160 -21.18 8.81 19.93
CA LEU A 160 -21.17 9.59 18.68
C LEU A 160 -20.98 11.09 18.97
N ASP A 161 -21.63 11.63 19.99
CA ASP A 161 -21.46 13.01 20.45
C ASP A 161 -20.01 13.29 20.90
N ASP A 162 -19.44 12.40 21.72
CA ASP A 162 -18.07 12.49 22.21
C ASP A 162 -17.07 12.46 21.02
N MET A 163 -17.33 11.64 20.01
CA MET A 163 -16.53 11.57 18.78
C MET A 163 -16.56 12.88 17.98
N VAL A 164 -17.73 13.46 17.74
CA VAL A 164 -17.87 14.73 17.02
C VAL A 164 -17.19 15.86 17.78
N THR A 165 -17.38 15.90 19.10
CA THR A 165 -16.78 16.90 19.98
C THR A 165 -15.25 16.82 19.97
N PHE A 166 -14.70 15.60 19.99
CA PHE A 166 -13.26 15.38 19.92
C PHE A 166 -12.66 15.88 18.59
N GLU A 167 -13.29 15.57 17.46
CA GLU A 167 -12.79 16.05 16.16
C GLU A 167 -12.85 17.57 16.04
N TYR A 168 -13.90 18.20 16.59
CA TYR A 168 -13.99 19.67 16.68
C TYR A 168 -12.85 20.26 17.52
N GLN A 169 -12.58 19.70 18.71
CA GLN A 169 -11.51 20.16 19.59
C GLN A 169 -10.14 20.07 18.91
N LYS A 170 -9.88 18.95 18.24
CA LYS A 170 -8.66 18.72 17.46
C LYS A 170 -8.48 19.77 16.34
N GLN A 171 -9.54 20.11 15.61
CA GLN A 171 -9.47 21.17 14.59
C GLN A 171 -9.20 22.55 15.21
N GLN A 172 -9.84 22.86 16.34
CA GLN A 172 -9.60 24.12 17.06
C GLN A 172 -8.17 24.22 17.60
N GLU A 173 -7.61 23.13 18.11
CA GLU A 173 -6.21 23.07 18.55
C GLU A 173 -5.25 23.28 17.38
N PHE A 174 -5.54 22.68 16.22
CA PHE A 174 -4.75 22.87 15.01
C PHE A 174 -4.81 24.31 14.48
N GLU A 175 -5.97 24.97 14.51
CA GLU A 175 -6.09 26.37 14.12
C GLU A 175 -5.36 27.31 15.11
N LYS A 176 -5.43 27.03 16.42
CA LYS A 176 -4.63 27.76 17.43
C LYS A 176 -3.13 27.59 17.21
N ALA A 177 -2.68 26.38 16.87
CA ALA A 177 -1.29 26.10 16.52
C ALA A 177 -0.84 26.93 15.31
N LYS A 178 -1.62 26.96 14.23
CA LYS A 178 -1.35 27.80 13.05
C LYS A 178 -1.27 29.27 13.41
N ALA A 179 -2.23 29.78 14.18
CA ALA A 179 -2.26 31.19 14.58
C ALA A 179 -1.03 31.56 15.42
N THR A 180 -0.59 30.66 16.31
CA THR A 180 0.62 30.84 17.14
C THR A 180 1.87 30.93 16.26
N ILE A 181 2.03 30.01 15.31
CA ILE A 181 3.14 30.02 14.34
C ILE A 181 3.12 31.27 13.48
N SER A 182 1.95 31.62 12.93
CA SER A 182 1.78 32.79 12.07
C SER A 182 2.12 34.08 12.81
N GLY A 183 1.70 34.20 14.07
CA GLY A 183 2.08 35.31 14.94
C GLY A 183 3.59 35.41 15.14
N GLN A 184 4.25 34.28 15.48
CA GLN A 184 5.71 34.26 15.67
C GLN A 184 6.48 34.61 14.39
N CYS A 185 6.05 34.10 13.24
CA CYS A 185 6.64 34.43 11.94
C CYS A 185 6.44 35.91 11.59
N ALA A 186 5.25 36.47 11.84
CA ALA A 186 4.97 37.88 11.60
C ALA A 186 5.84 38.81 12.46
N GLU A 187 6.09 38.47 13.73
CA GLU A 187 7.02 39.19 14.61
C GLU A 187 8.45 39.24 14.05
N TYR A 188 8.87 38.20 13.34
CA TYR A 188 10.19 38.10 12.71
C TYR A 188 10.22 38.56 11.24
N GLY A 189 9.08 38.98 10.67
CA GLY A 189 8.98 39.35 9.26
C GLY A 189 9.21 38.16 8.30
N MET A 190 8.92 36.94 8.76
CA MET A 190 9.10 35.69 8.00
C MET A 190 7.78 35.16 7.46
N THR A 191 7.83 34.36 6.39
CA THR A 191 6.65 33.64 5.89
C THR A 191 6.30 32.44 6.75
N ASP A 192 5.02 32.26 7.05
CA ASP A 192 4.49 31.22 7.96
C ASP A 192 4.26 29.84 7.30
N GLN A 193 3.95 29.81 5.99
CA GLN A 193 3.56 28.59 5.27
C GLN A 193 4.52 27.40 5.41
N PRO A 194 5.86 27.57 5.34
CA PRO A 194 6.78 26.47 5.52
C PRO A 194 6.67 25.81 6.90
N TYR A 195 6.46 26.63 7.93
CA TYR A 195 6.37 26.20 9.33
C TYR A 195 5.00 25.60 9.66
N ILE A 196 3.92 26.15 9.12
CA ILE A 196 2.57 25.56 9.23
C ILE A 196 2.56 24.14 8.65
N ARG A 197 3.26 23.90 7.54
CA ARG A 197 3.36 22.55 6.95
C ARG A 197 4.08 21.55 7.88
N MET A 198 4.99 22.01 8.73
CA MET A 198 5.71 21.16 9.68
C MET A 198 4.80 20.63 10.80
N LEU A 199 3.65 21.25 11.08
CA LEU A 199 2.66 20.75 12.05
C LEU A 199 2.08 19.37 11.70
N ARG A 200 2.36 18.85 10.49
CA ARG A 200 2.02 17.47 10.14
C ARG A 200 2.79 16.46 10.97
N ASP A 201 4.07 16.74 11.22
CA ASP A 201 5.04 15.79 11.76
C ASP A 201 5.65 16.27 13.09
N LEU A 202 5.59 17.58 13.37
CA LEU A 202 6.18 18.21 14.54
C LEU A 202 5.14 18.89 15.43
N THR A 203 5.46 19.03 16.71
CA THR A 203 4.68 19.78 17.68
C THR A 203 4.83 21.29 17.48
N VAL A 204 3.86 22.07 17.98
CA VAL A 204 3.92 23.55 17.92
C VAL A 204 5.21 24.08 18.53
N LEU A 205 5.68 23.49 19.62
CA LEU A 205 6.91 23.94 20.31
C LEU A 205 8.16 23.73 19.45
N GLU A 206 8.31 22.55 18.83
CA GLU A 206 9.44 22.26 17.94
C GLU A 206 9.44 23.19 16.72
N VAL A 207 8.28 23.47 16.15
CA VAL A 207 8.16 24.42 15.03
C VAL A 207 8.55 25.84 15.47
N LEU A 208 8.11 26.29 16.66
CA LEU A 208 8.50 27.60 17.19
C LEU A 208 10.01 27.70 17.47
N GLU A 209 10.66 26.62 17.91
CA GLU A 209 12.11 26.56 18.06
C GLU A 209 12.83 26.66 16.71
N GLN A 210 12.33 25.97 15.69
CA GLN A 210 12.88 26.08 14.33
C GLN A 210 12.77 27.50 13.78
N ILE A 211 11.61 28.16 13.95
CA ILE A 211 11.40 29.56 13.54
C ILE A 211 12.44 30.48 14.19
N LYS A 212 12.66 30.32 15.51
CA LYS A 212 13.64 31.13 16.25
C LYS A 212 15.07 30.89 15.75
N SER A 213 15.43 29.64 15.49
CA SER A 213 16.76 29.27 14.97
C SER A 213 17.01 29.88 13.59
N ASP A 214 16.06 29.74 12.68
CA ASP A 214 16.15 30.28 11.32
C ASP A 214 16.25 31.80 11.32
N TYR A 215 15.45 32.48 12.16
CA TYR A 215 15.53 33.93 12.34
C TYR A 215 16.89 34.39 12.85
N ALA A 216 17.43 33.72 13.87
CA ALA A 216 18.74 34.05 14.44
C ALA A 216 19.85 33.90 13.39
N PHE A 217 19.79 32.83 12.58
CA PHE A 217 20.74 32.60 11.49
C PHE A 217 20.65 33.68 10.41
N GLU A 218 19.45 34.04 9.95
CA GLU A 218 19.29 35.07 8.92
C GLU A 218 19.71 36.45 9.43
N LYS A 219 19.39 36.78 10.69
CA LYS A 219 19.84 38.03 11.31
C LYS A 219 21.38 38.11 11.40
N GLN A 220 22.03 37.04 11.85
CA GLN A 220 23.49 36.99 11.92
C GLN A 220 24.12 37.17 10.53
N LYS A 221 23.55 36.54 9.51
CA LYS A 221 24.00 36.68 8.13
C LYS A 221 23.86 38.11 7.61
N GLN A 222 22.72 38.76 7.87
CA GLN A 222 22.49 40.17 7.50
C GLN A 222 23.47 41.11 8.20
N GLU A 223 23.74 40.91 9.49
CA GLU A 223 24.72 41.70 10.25
C GLU A 223 26.14 41.56 9.67
N ILE A 224 26.55 40.34 9.29
CA ILE A 224 27.84 40.08 8.64
C ILE A 224 27.93 40.78 7.27
N GLU A 225 26.86 40.70 6.47
CA GLU A 225 26.81 41.33 5.15
C GLU A 225 26.83 42.87 5.24
N GLN A 226 26.09 43.45 6.19
CA GLN A 226 26.14 44.88 6.46
C GLN A 226 27.52 45.33 6.92
N ALA A 227 28.16 44.61 7.85
CA ALA A 227 29.51 44.92 8.30
C ALA A 227 30.54 44.85 7.16
N ARG A 228 30.37 43.92 6.22
CA ARG A 228 31.21 43.81 5.02
C ARG A 228 31.02 45.02 4.10
N LEU A 229 29.78 45.40 3.81
CA LEU A 229 29.45 46.55 2.97
C LEU A 229 29.93 47.86 3.59
N GLU A 230 29.84 48.03 4.90
CA GLU A 230 30.36 49.21 5.61
C GLU A 230 31.89 49.28 5.53
N ARG A 231 32.59 48.16 5.73
CA ARG A 231 34.05 48.11 5.59
C ARG A 231 34.48 48.45 4.16
N GLU A 232 33.78 47.93 3.16
CA GLU A 232 34.05 48.23 1.75
C GLU A 232 33.83 49.72 1.44
N ARG A 233 32.75 50.33 1.94
CA ARG A 233 32.51 51.78 1.80
C ARG A 233 33.60 52.61 2.50
N GLN A 234 34.05 52.19 3.68
CA GLN A 234 35.14 52.88 4.40
C GLN A 234 36.46 52.82 3.63
N LEU A 235 36.81 51.64 3.09
CA LEU A 235 38.00 51.46 2.25
C LEU A 235 37.92 52.30 0.98
N ALA A 236 36.78 52.30 0.29
CA ALA A 236 36.57 53.13 -0.90
C ALA A 236 36.68 54.64 -0.60
N ALA A 237 36.14 55.08 0.54
CA ALA A 237 36.26 56.47 0.98
C ALA A 237 37.70 56.86 1.37
N GLN A 238 38.48 55.93 1.94
CA GLN A 238 39.91 56.14 2.20
C GLN A 238 40.70 56.25 0.89
N GLN A 239 40.48 55.33 -0.05
CA GLN A 239 41.14 55.35 -1.36
C GLN A 239 40.81 56.63 -2.15
N ALA A 240 39.57 57.11 -2.10
CA ALA A 240 39.19 58.38 -2.74
C ALA A 240 39.95 59.58 -2.13
N LYS A 241 40.13 59.62 -0.81
CA LYS A 241 40.91 60.67 -0.13
C LYS A 241 42.40 60.58 -0.45
N GLU A 242 42.96 59.38 -0.55
CA GLU A 242 44.35 59.16 -0.95
C GLU A 242 44.58 59.56 -2.41
N GLN A 243 43.64 59.31 -3.32
CA GLN A 243 43.71 59.78 -4.70
C GLN A 243 43.63 61.31 -4.81
N GLU A 244 42.77 61.98 -4.02
CA GLU A 244 42.75 63.45 -3.94
C GLU A 244 44.05 64.04 -3.37
N GLN A 245 44.68 63.37 -2.39
CA GLN A 245 45.99 63.78 -1.86
C GLN A 245 47.13 63.51 -2.86
N ALA A 246 47.10 62.40 -3.59
CA ALA A 246 48.08 62.11 -4.64
C ALA A 246 47.99 63.09 -5.82
N GLN A 247 46.78 63.57 -6.16
CA GLN A 247 46.59 64.64 -7.14
C GLN A 247 47.12 66.00 -6.63
N LYS A 248 47.13 66.26 -5.32
CA LYS A 248 47.75 67.47 -4.72
C LYS A 248 49.27 67.42 -4.59
N SER A 249 49.91 66.25 -4.72
CA SER A 249 51.37 66.08 -4.58
C SER A 249 52.12 65.96 -5.90
N THR A 250 51.52 66.37 -7.03
CA THR A 250 52.22 66.48 -8.32
C THR A 250 52.72 67.92 -8.58
N GLU A 251 53.58 68.44 -7.70
CA GLU A 251 54.56 69.48 -8.05
C GLU A 251 55.97 68.88 -7.99
N THR A 252 56.47 68.51 -9.18
CA THR A 252 57.89 68.37 -9.61
C THR A 252 58.86 67.44 -8.85
N PRO A 253 59.41 66.39 -9.51
CA PRO A 253 60.72 65.84 -9.18
C PRO A 253 61.82 66.62 -9.93
N ASN A 254 62.79 67.19 -9.20
CA ASN A 254 63.97 67.81 -9.80
C ASN A 254 65.14 66.81 -9.73
N PHE A 255 65.61 66.37 -10.90
CA PHE A 255 66.84 65.59 -11.06
C PHE A 255 68.02 66.53 -11.22
N ASP A 256 69.13 66.25 -10.52
CA ASP A 256 70.43 66.93 -10.70
C ASP A 256 71.45 65.90 -11.22
N PRO A 257 72.12 66.12 -12.37
CA PRO A 257 73.06 65.17 -12.96
C PRO A 257 74.51 65.64 -12.81
N GLU A 258 75.24 65.16 -11.80
CA GLU A 258 76.70 64.94 -11.89
C GLU A 258 77.23 64.18 -10.66
N THR A 259 77.36 62.85 -10.76
CA THR A 259 78.46 61.98 -10.29
C THR A 259 77.97 60.54 -10.15
N GLY A 260 78.58 59.62 -10.91
CA GLY A 260 78.25 58.20 -10.92
C GLY A 260 79.06 57.38 -9.92
N GLU A 261 78.40 56.55 -9.11
CA GLU A 261 78.49 55.07 -9.10
C GLU A 261 77.61 54.45 -7.98
N ILE A 262 76.61 53.68 -8.42
CA ILE A 262 76.11 52.33 -8.04
C ILE A 262 76.21 51.82 -6.57
N LEU A 263 75.12 51.17 -6.10
CA LEU A 263 74.93 49.78 -5.57
C LEU A 263 73.55 49.72 -4.85
N GLU A 264 72.75 48.66 -4.73
CA GLU A 264 72.57 47.32 -5.28
C GLU A 264 71.39 46.69 -4.50
N GLY A 265 70.56 45.84 -5.14
CA GLY A 265 69.68 44.84 -4.50
C GLY A 265 68.33 45.33 -3.91
N GLY A 266 67.15 44.76 -4.22
CA GLY A 266 66.85 43.53 -4.94
C GLY A 266 65.34 43.27 -5.05
N GLU A 267 65.01 42.54 -6.10
CA GLU A 267 63.93 41.55 -6.26
C GLU A 267 62.46 41.96 -6.11
N LEU A 268 61.87 42.33 -7.25
CA LEU A 268 60.50 41.96 -7.61
C LEU A 268 60.49 40.50 -8.06
N SER A 269 59.84 39.62 -7.29
CA SER A 269 59.44 38.29 -7.77
C SER A 269 57.92 38.16 -7.83
N GLN A 270 57.47 38.09 -9.08
CA GLN A 270 56.43 37.23 -9.60
C GLN A 270 54.95 37.57 -9.30
N ASN A 271 54.40 38.31 -10.28
CA ASN A 271 53.10 38.03 -10.87
C ASN A 271 52.88 36.51 -11.05
N ASN A 272 51.76 36.01 -10.54
CA ASN A 272 51.00 35.00 -11.26
C ASN A 272 49.74 35.68 -11.80
N GLN A 273 49.74 35.84 -13.13
CA GLN A 273 48.53 36.00 -13.91
C GLN A 273 47.80 34.67 -13.86
N ASP A 274 46.59 34.63 -13.31
CA ASP A 274 45.63 33.61 -13.69
C ASP A 274 44.43 34.26 -14.37
N ALA A 275 44.08 33.60 -15.47
CA ALA A 275 43.24 34.07 -16.53
C ALA A 275 41.80 34.36 -16.08
N LEU A 276 41.31 35.51 -16.53
CA LEU A 276 39.90 35.74 -16.82
C LEU A 276 39.45 34.76 -17.91
N GLY A 277 39.00 33.57 -17.51
CA GLY A 277 38.29 32.61 -18.35
C GLY A 277 36.79 32.75 -18.15
N GLY A 278 36.06 33.03 -19.22
CA GLY A 278 34.64 33.39 -19.22
C GLY A 278 33.73 32.38 -18.53
N ALA A 279 32.84 32.89 -17.68
CA ALA A 279 31.69 32.15 -17.19
C ALA A 279 30.59 32.18 -18.27
N GLU A 280 30.48 31.09 -19.04
CA GLU A 280 29.30 30.81 -19.84
C GLU A 280 28.07 30.61 -18.93
N ASN A 281 26.96 31.21 -19.32
CA ASN A 281 25.65 31.06 -18.71
C ASN A 281 25.13 29.61 -18.87
N GLY A 282 25.50 28.73 -17.93
CA GLY A 282 24.82 27.45 -17.76
C GLY A 282 23.44 27.65 -17.13
N SER A 283 22.38 27.32 -17.86
CA SER A 283 20.99 27.29 -17.36
C SER A 283 20.91 26.64 -15.97
N LYS A 284 20.40 27.39 -14.97
CA LYS A 284 20.20 26.93 -13.58
C LYS A 284 19.35 25.65 -13.57
N ARG A 285 19.97 24.47 -13.46
CA ARG A 285 19.27 23.21 -13.17
C ARG A 285 18.91 23.18 -11.69
N TYR A 286 17.62 23.08 -11.39
CA TYR A 286 17.14 22.90 -10.02
C TYR A 286 17.45 21.48 -9.54
N THR A 287 18.24 21.36 -8.48
CA THR A 287 18.47 20.10 -7.75
C THR A 287 17.47 20.01 -6.58
N GLN A 288 16.67 18.95 -6.52
CA GLN A 288 15.79 18.66 -5.39
C GLN A 288 16.56 17.83 -4.35
N LYS A 289 16.45 18.20 -3.06
CA LYS A 289 17.09 17.48 -1.95
C LYS A 289 16.03 16.68 -1.20
N MET A 290 16.26 15.38 -1.05
CA MET A 290 15.51 14.47 -0.19
C MET A 290 16.44 13.95 0.91
N ILE A 291 15.94 13.84 2.13
CA ILE A 291 16.65 13.20 3.24
C ILE A 291 15.94 11.87 3.51
N LEU A 292 16.70 10.77 3.52
CA LEU A 292 16.21 9.43 3.82
C LEU A 292 17.06 8.87 4.96
N GLU A 293 16.43 8.52 6.07
CA GLU A 293 17.07 7.80 7.17
C GLU A 293 16.76 6.31 7.02
N VAL A 294 17.80 5.48 7.02
CA VAL A 294 17.71 4.02 6.85
C VAL A 294 18.53 3.36 7.95
N TYR A 295 17.91 2.43 8.66
CA TYR A 295 18.57 1.63 9.69
C TYR A 295 19.09 0.33 9.08
N PHE A 296 20.29 -0.08 9.47
CA PHE A 296 20.93 -1.33 9.04
C PHE A 296 21.35 -2.09 10.29
N GLU A 297 21.13 -3.41 10.27
CA GLU A 297 21.54 -4.29 11.37
C GLU A 297 23.07 -4.42 11.46
N ASP A 298 23.76 -4.36 10.31
CA ASP A 298 25.22 -4.44 10.26
C ASP A 298 25.86 -3.46 9.26
N THR A 299 27.20 -3.41 9.30
CA THR A 299 27.98 -2.51 8.44
C THR A 299 28.04 -2.98 6.99
N ALA A 300 27.93 -4.29 6.73
CA ALA A 300 28.01 -4.84 5.38
C ALA A 300 26.78 -4.45 4.56
N ASP A 301 25.59 -4.49 5.16
CA ASP A 301 24.34 -4.06 4.51
C ASP A 301 24.32 -2.56 4.23
N LYS A 302 24.81 -1.76 5.19
CA LYS A 302 24.98 -0.31 5.01
C LYS A 302 25.90 0.01 3.83
N ASP A 303 27.02 -0.70 3.71
CA ASP A 303 28.00 -0.43 2.65
C ASP A 303 27.51 -0.96 1.28
N ARG A 304 26.76 -2.07 1.25
CA ARG A 304 26.03 -2.54 0.06
C ARG A 304 25.01 -1.50 -0.43
N PHE A 305 24.25 -0.89 0.48
CA PHE A 305 23.29 0.16 0.15
C PHE A 305 23.97 1.40 -0.44
N LYS A 306 25.06 1.88 0.17
CA LYS A 306 25.85 3.01 -0.36
C LYS A 306 26.40 2.72 -1.75
N ALA A 307 26.92 1.51 -1.97
CA ALA A 307 27.43 1.10 -3.28
C ALA A 307 26.31 1.11 -4.34
N GLY A 308 25.11 0.65 -3.97
CA GLY A 308 23.92 0.71 -4.83
C GLY A 308 23.49 2.13 -5.18
N LEU A 309 23.48 3.05 -4.22
CA LEU A 309 23.18 4.47 -4.47
C LEU A 309 24.17 5.09 -5.46
N SER A 310 25.46 4.84 -5.28
CA SER A 310 26.50 5.33 -6.19
C SER A 310 26.34 4.75 -7.60
N GLN A 311 25.98 3.48 -7.75
CA GLN A 311 25.73 2.86 -9.06
C GLN A 311 24.53 3.49 -9.79
N LEU A 312 23.53 3.94 -9.05
CA LEU A 312 22.34 4.61 -9.59
C LEU A 312 22.54 6.11 -9.85
N GLY A 313 23.75 6.63 -9.64
CA GLY A 313 24.09 8.04 -9.87
C GLY A 313 23.66 8.98 -8.74
N PHE A 314 23.34 8.44 -7.55
CA PHE A 314 23.04 9.25 -6.37
C PHE A 314 24.30 9.48 -5.54
N GLU A 315 24.62 10.75 -5.29
CA GLU A 315 25.69 11.13 -4.37
C GLU A 315 25.18 11.09 -2.93
N HIS A 316 25.88 10.35 -2.07
CA HIS A 316 25.69 10.40 -0.63
C HIS A 316 26.78 11.24 0.01
N LYS A 317 26.45 12.00 1.05
CA LYS A 317 27.45 12.81 1.78
C LYS A 317 28.49 11.90 2.42
N GLN A 318 29.75 12.16 2.13
CA GLN A 318 30.90 11.49 2.75
C GLN A 318 31.43 12.37 3.90
N ASN A 319 31.74 11.74 5.04
CA ASN A 319 32.40 12.37 6.20
C ASN A 319 31.63 13.52 6.88
N TYR A 320 30.51 13.21 7.53
CA TYR A 320 29.99 14.06 8.61
C TYR A 320 30.00 13.28 9.93
N GLN A 321 30.56 13.89 10.97
CA GLN A 321 30.49 13.36 12.32
C GLN A 321 29.25 13.98 12.98
N VAL A 322 28.25 13.15 13.29
CA VAL A 322 27.12 13.59 14.11
C VAL A 322 27.57 13.58 15.57
N SER A 323 27.79 14.75 16.15
CA SER A 323 27.82 14.88 17.60
C SER A 323 26.40 14.70 18.11
N GLY A 324 26.09 13.54 18.72
CA GLY A 324 24.78 13.29 19.34
C GLY A 324 24.13 11.94 19.05
N TYR A 325 24.67 11.11 18.14
CA TYR A 325 24.19 9.73 18.03
C TYR A 325 24.64 8.96 19.28
N GLN A 326 23.71 8.76 20.22
CA GLN A 326 23.83 7.68 21.18
C GLN A 326 23.79 6.37 20.39
N ARG A 327 24.76 5.50 20.67
CA ARG A 327 24.82 4.16 20.09
C ARG A 327 23.58 3.41 20.61
N ILE A 328 22.55 3.28 19.78
CA ILE A 328 21.38 2.47 20.11
C ILE A 328 21.84 1.02 20.04
N GLU A 329 21.96 0.36 21.18
CA GLU A 329 22.20 -1.08 21.20
C GLU A 329 20.98 -1.79 20.61
N PRO A 330 21.17 -2.77 19.71
CA PRO A 330 20.07 -3.53 19.15
C PRO A 330 19.31 -4.21 20.30
N LEU A 331 18.05 -3.83 20.48
CA LEU A 331 17.15 -4.45 21.45
C LEU A 331 16.67 -5.79 20.88
N THR A 332 16.73 -6.84 21.69
CA THR A 332 16.08 -8.10 21.33
C THR A 332 14.56 -7.93 21.41
N GLN A 333 13.82 -8.80 20.70
CA GLN A 333 12.35 -8.76 20.70
C GLN A 333 11.76 -8.84 22.13
N GLU A 334 12.42 -9.55 23.04
CA GLU A 334 12.03 -9.64 24.45
C GLU A 334 12.18 -8.30 25.17
N GLN A 335 13.27 -7.56 24.90
CA GLN A 335 13.50 -6.24 25.50
C GLN A 335 12.55 -5.18 24.91
N LEU A 336 12.18 -5.31 23.64
CA LEU A 336 11.20 -4.42 23.00
C LEU A 336 9.80 -4.60 23.59
N ASN A 337 9.40 -5.84 23.90
CA ASN A 337 8.10 -6.15 24.50
C ASN A 337 7.99 -5.58 25.93
N GLU A 338 9.04 -5.70 26.75
CA GLU A 338 9.08 -5.08 28.09
C GLU A 338 8.99 -3.56 28.04
N GLN A 339 9.63 -2.93 27.05
CA GLN A 339 9.70 -1.46 26.97
C GLN A 339 8.43 -0.83 26.37
N CYS A 340 7.72 -1.55 25.50
CA CYS A 340 6.48 -1.10 24.87
C CYS A 340 5.21 -1.61 25.57
N GLY A 341 5.32 -2.50 26.56
CA GLY A 341 4.21 -2.97 27.39
C GLY A 341 3.20 -3.88 26.67
N TRP A 342 3.69 -4.76 25.78
CA TRP A 342 2.87 -5.75 25.05
C TRP A 342 3.04 -7.15 25.63
#